data_AF-A0AAD4VDL8-F1
#
_entry.id   AF-A0AAD4VDL8-F1
#
_cell.length_a   1.000
_cell.length_b   1.000
_cell.length_c   1.000
_cell.angle_alpha   90.00
_cell.angle_beta   90.00
_cell.angle_gamma   90.00
#
_symmetry.space_group_name_H-M   'P 1'
#
loop_
_entity.id
_entity.type
_entity.pdbx_description
1 polymer ?
#
loop_
_entity_poly.entity_id
_entity_poly.type
_entity_poly.pdbx_seq_one_letter_code
_entity_poly.pdbx_strand_id
1 'polypeptide(L)'
;MLDANGDTKKYARDTGTKKCECPFLLKGVNIGDGDDWKLEVICEVHNHAISEYLQGNSFVGRLFEEENALSVDMSKSLVKPIYILVTLKDRDAINVSNMKTIYNARIRNRTKEFAGRTQMQQLLTKLSEHNYIEWHRTSSDIVTNLF
;
A
#
# COMPACT_ATOMS: atom_id res chain seq x y z
N MET A 1 -17.43 -28.26 36.11
CA MET A 1 -17.52 -27.01 36.90
C MET A 1 -16.61 -26.02 36.19
N LEU A 2 -17.12 -25.39 35.12
CA LEU A 2 -17.52 -23.96 35.03
C LEU A 2 -16.26 -23.05 35.03
N ASP A 3 -15.92 -22.22 34.03
CA ASP A 3 -16.68 -21.64 32.91
C ASP A 3 -15.82 -21.32 31.68
N ALA A 4 -16.43 -21.48 30.51
CA ALA A 4 -16.04 -20.88 29.25
C ALA A 4 -16.70 -19.50 29.14
N ASN A 5 -15.92 -18.42 29.14
CA ASN A 5 -16.33 -17.19 28.46
C ASN A 5 -15.14 -16.26 28.21
N GLY A 6 -14.42 -16.50 27.12
CA GLY A 6 -13.42 -15.58 26.59
C GLY A 6 -14.11 -14.48 25.78
N ASP A 7 -14.90 -13.64 26.44
CA ASP A 7 -15.45 -12.43 25.82
C ASP A 7 -14.28 -11.50 25.46
N THR A 8 -13.79 -11.65 24.22
CA THR A 8 -12.90 -10.66 23.61
C THR A 8 -13.71 -9.39 23.44
N LYS A 9 -13.62 -8.52 24.46
CA LYS A 9 -14.20 -7.19 24.46
C LYS A 9 -13.65 -6.45 23.25
N LYS A 10 -14.42 -6.45 22.15
CA LYS A 10 -14.14 -5.67 20.95
C LYS A 10 -14.24 -4.21 21.37
N TYR A 11 -13.13 -3.59 21.74
CA TYR A 11 -13.03 -2.15 21.82
C TYR A 11 -13.35 -1.62 20.42
N ALA A 12 -14.58 -1.14 20.23
CA ALA A 12 -14.95 -0.41 19.04
C ALA A 12 -13.95 0.73 18.91
N ARG A 13 -13.19 0.73 17.82
CA ARG A 13 -12.20 1.78 17.60
C ARG A 13 -13.00 3.07 17.41
N ASP A 14 -12.88 4.00 18.34
CA ASP A 14 -13.45 5.34 18.25
C ASP A 14 -12.61 6.18 17.27
N THR A 15 -12.57 5.72 16.02
CA THR A 15 -11.86 6.37 14.91
C THR A 15 -12.87 7.02 13.97
N GLY A 16 -13.95 7.56 14.54
CA GLY A 16 -14.95 8.30 13.81
C GLY A 16 -14.54 9.77 13.69
N THR A 17 -14.10 10.20 12.52
CA THR A 17 -13.99 11.64 12.23
C THR A 17 -15.39 12.20 11.98
N LYS A 18 -15.83 13.16 12.81
CA LYS A 18 -17.09 13.89 12.58
C LYS A 18 -16.84 15.01 11.57
N LYS A 19 -17.76 15.19 10.62
CA LYS A 19 -17.72 16.33 9.70
C LYS A 19 -17.92 17.62 10.51
N CYS A 20 -17.14 18.65 10.23
CA CYS A 20 -17.23 19.97 10.87
C CYS A 20 -18.36 20.86 10.31
N GLU A 21 -19.29 20.28 9.54
CA GLU A 21 -20.39 21.01 8.86
C GLU A 21 -19.90 22.24 8.09
N CYS A 22 -18.70 22.14 7.48
CA CYS A 22 -18.11 23.22 6.68
C CYS A 22 -19.01 23.55 5.47
N PRO A 23 -19.33 24.84 5.21
CA PRO A 23 -20.21 25.23 4.12
C PRO A 23 -19.56 25.10 2.74
N PHE A 24 -18.24 24.86 2.68
CA PHE A 24 -17.50 24.61 1.45
C PHE A 24 -18.14 23.52 0.60
N LEU A 25 -18.36 23.82 -0.68
CA LEU A 25 -19.05 22.91 -1.59
C LEU A 25 -18.48 22.99 -3.01
N LEU A 26 -18.20 21.81 -3.57
CA LEU A 26 -17.74 21.62 -4.94
C LEU A 26 -18.76 20.78 -5.70
N LYS A 27 -18.93 21.08 -6.99
CA LYS A 27 -19.77 20.32 -7.92
C LYS A 27 -18.94 19.83 -9.09
N GLY A 28 -18.99 18.53 -9.37
CA GLY A 28 -18.53 18.00 -10.64
C GLY A 28 -19.62 18.22 -11.70
N VAL A 29 -19.26 18.89 -12.79
CA VAL A 29 -20.14 19.11 -13.95
C VAL A 29 -19.49 18.44 -15.14
N ASN A 30 -20.21 17.54 -15.80
CA ASN A 30 -19.74 16.94 -17.04
C ASN A 30 -19.86 17.97 -18.19
N ILE A 31 -18.79 18.14 -18.98
CA ILE A 31 -18.65 19.21 -19.98
C ILE A 31 -19.14 18.78 -21.38
N GLY A 32 -19.52 17.52 -21.61
CA GLY A 32 -19.97 17.06 -22.93
C GLY A 32 -20.42 15.60 -22.98
N ASP A 33 -20.34 14.99 -24.16
CA ASP A 33 -20.78 13.59 -24.36
C ASP A 33 -19.70 12.55 -23.96
N GLY A 34 -18.60 12.99 -23.32
CA GLY A 34 -17.46 12.17 -22.94
C GLY A 34 -17.21 12.09 -21.42
N ASP A 35 -16.05 11.57 -21.05
CA ASP A 35 -15.59 11.45 -19.65
C ASP A 35 -14.91 12.73 -19.13
N ASP A 36 -15.21 13.89 -19.72
CA ASP A 36 -14.63 15.17 -19.33
C ASP A 36 -15.48 15.83 -18.23
N TRP A 37 -14.87 15.98 -17.05
CA TRP A 37 -15.50 16.59 -15.88
C TRP A 37 -14.79 17.88 -15.48
N LYS A 38 -15.57 18.94 -15.28
CA LYS A 38 -15.14 20.19 -14.65
C LYS A 38 -15.50 20.17 -13.17
N LEU A 39 -14.63 20.73 -12.34
CA LEU A 39 -14.99 21.11 -10.98
C LEU A 39 -15.45 22.57 -10.95
N GLU A 40 -16.61 22.82 -10.37
CA GLU A 40 -17.11 24.16 -10.08
C GLU A 40 -17.25 24.35 -8.58
N VAL A 41 -16.78 25.50 -8.08
CA VAL A 41 -16.93 25.85 -6.67
C VAL A 41 -18.29 26.52 -6.48
N ILE A 42 -19.13 25.95 -5.63
CA ILE A 42 -20.44 26.54 -5.27
C ILE A 42 -20.30 27.46 -4.06
N CYS A 43 -19.50 27.06 -3.09
CA CYS A 43 -19.24 27.83 -1.87
C CYS A 43 -17.76 27.74 -1.51
N GLU A 44 -17.08 28.89 -1.53
CA GLU A 44 -15.65 29.02 -1.22
C GLU A 44 -15.37 29.25 0.28
N VAL A 45 -16.42 29.42 1.09
CA VAL A 45 -16.28 29.76 2.51
C VAL A 45 -15.90 28.51 3.31
N HIS A 46 -14.83 28.63 4.09
CA HIS A 46 -14.44 27.63 5.09
C HIS A 46 -14.74 28.14 6.49
N ASN A 47 -15.18 27.24 7.38
CA ASN A 47 -15.42 27.55 8.80
C ASN A 47 -14.27 27.09 9.71
N HIS A 48 -13.14 26.68 9.13
CA HIS A 48 -11.97 26.20 9.84
C HIS A 48 -10.69 26.66 9.14
N ALA A 49 -9.59 26.75 9.87
CA ALA A 49 -8.27 27.00 9.30
C ALA A 49 -7.78 25.81 8.47
N ILE A 50 -6.78 26.05 7.62
CA ILE A 50 -6.05 24.97 6.94
C ILE A 50 -5.38 24.09 8.00
N SER A 51 -5.46 22.77 7.84
CA SER A 51 -4.80 21.83 8.75
C SER A 51 -3.28 22.00 8.67
N GLU A 52 -2.66 22.37 9.77
CA GLU A 52 -1.19 22.43 9.91
C GLU A 52 -0.58 21.01 9.94
N TYR A 53 -1.33 20.03 10.44
CA TYR A 53 -0.94 18.63 10.43
C TYR A 53 -1.35 17.98 9.11
N LEU A 54 -0.43 17.98 8.15
CA LEU A 54 -0.57 17.28 6.86
C LEU A 54 -0.16 15.81 6.93
N GLN A 55 0.33 15.35 8.08
CA GLN A 55 0.76 13.97 8.27
C GLN A 55 -0.43 13.01 8.12
N GLY A 56 -0.33 12.08 7.17
CA GLY A 56 -1.42 11.16 6.84
C GLY A 56 -2.37 11.65 5.75
N ASN A 57 -2.20 12.88 5.25
CA ASN A 57 -2.84 13.32 4.02
C ASN A 57 -2.32 12.47 2.84
N SER A 58 -3.24 11.86 2.08
CA SER A 58 -2.90 10.93 0.99
C SER A 58 -2.25 11.60 -0.22
N PHE A 59 -2.49 12.90 -0.41
CA PHE A 59 -1.90 13.67 -1.49
C PHE A 59 -0.53 14.22 -1.10
N VAL A 60 -0.43 14.90 0.04
CA VAL A 60 0.84 15.52 0.47
C VAL A 60 1.86 14.47 0.92
N GLY A 61 1.41 13.38 1.55
CA GLY A 61 2.30 12.26 1.96
C GLY A 61 2.56 11.23 0.86
N ARG A 62 2.28 11.56 -0.40
CA ARG A 62 2.53 10.69 -1.56
C ARG A 62 4.00 10.78 -1.95
N LEU A 63 4.63 9.63 -2.18
CA LEU A 63 5.98 9.59 -2.73
C LEU A 63 5.96 10.02 -4.20
N PHE A 64 6.85 10.94 -4.56
CA PHE A 64 7.15 11.26 -5.94
C PHE A 64 7.89 10.10 -6.63
N GLU A 65 8.04 10.17 -7.95
CA GLU A 65 8.60 9.06 -8.73
C GLU A 65 10.02 8.69 -8.29
N GLU A 66 10.86 9.70 -8.07
CA GLU A 66 12.24 9.55 -7.58
C GLU A 66 12.32 8.97 -6.17
N GLU A 67 11.47 9.45 -5.25
CA GLU A 67 11.38 8.97 -3.87
C GLU A 67 10.88 7.52 -3.82
N ASN A 68 9.90 7.20 -4.67
CA ASN A 68 9.37 5.87 -4.78
C ASN A 68 10.42 4.91 -5.37
N ALA A 69 11.19 5.34 -6.37
CA ALA A 69 12.29 4.56 -6.92
C ALA A 69 13.34 4.25 -5.84
N LEU A 70 13.75 5.26 -5.06
CA LEU A 70 14.66 5.05 -3.92
C LEU A 70 14.08 4.08 -2.89
N SER A 71 12.81 4.25 -2.53
CA SER A 71 12.13 3.38 -1.56
C SER A 71 12.09 1.93 -2.05
N VAL A 72 11.89 1.69 -3.35
CA VAL A 72 11.92 0.35 -3.95
C VAL A 72 13.32 -0.23 -3.92
N ASP A 73 14.33 0.54 -4.31
CA ASP A 73 15.74 0.11 -4.32
C ASP A 73 16.20 -0.33 -2.93
N MET A 74 16.03 0.55 -1.92
CA MET A 74 16.38 0.22 -0.53
C MET A 74 15.58 -0.98 0.00
N SER A 75 14.34 -1.17 -0.45
CA SER A 75 13.54 -2.33 -0.07
C SER A 75 14.06 -3.64 -0.68
N LYS A 76 14.58 -3.61 -1.92
CA LYS A 76 15.25 -4.75 -2.56
C LYS A 76 16.56 -5.10 -1.84
N SER A 77 17.27 -4.10 -1.33
CA SER A 77 18.44 -4.28 -0.45
C SER A 77 18.10 -4.67 0.99
N LEU A 78 16.84 -5.07 1.28
CA LEU A 78 16.38 -5.53 2.58
C LEU A 78 16.52 -4.52 3.73
N VAL A 79 16.65 -3.23 3.41
CA VAL A 79 16.73 -2.16 4.42
C VAL A 79 15.43 -2.14 5.22
N LYS A 80 15.48 -1.83 6.53
CA LYS A 80 14.25 -1.71 7.34
C LYS A 80 13.43 -0.47 6.91
N PRO A 81 12.08 -0.53 6.89
CA PRO A 81 11.25 0.60 6.48
C PRO A 81 11.54 1.91 7.21
N ILE A 82 11.93 1.84 8.48
CA ILE A 82 12.26 3.03 9.28
C ILE A 82 13.44 3.80 8.70
N TYR A 83 14.48 3.12 8.24
CA TYR A 83 15.66 3.77 7.65
C TYR A 83 15.38 4.34 6.27
N ILE A 84 14.47 3.71 5.52
CA ILE A 84 13.98 4.27 4.25
C ILE A 84 13.26 5.59 4.51
N LEU A 85 12.35 5.62 5.50
CA LEU A 85 11.64 6.83 5.86
C LEU A 85 12.59 7.95 6.31
N VAL A 86 13.58 7.63 7.15
CA VAL A 86 14.60 8.60 7.58
C VAL A 86 15.37 9.13 6.37
N THR A 87 15.84 8.26 5.48
CA THR A 87 16.58 8.68 4.29
C THR A 87 15.77 9.60 3.38
N LEU A 88 14.46 9.35 3.24
CA LEU A 88 13.57 10.21 2.46
C LEU A 88 13.43 11.60 3.10
N LYS A 89 13.27 11.66 4.43
CA LYS A 89 13.16 12.92 5.16
C LYS A 89 14.48 13.71 5.25
N ASP A 90 15.60 13.00 5.23
CA ASP A 90 16.92 13.64 5.18
C ASP A 90 17.19 14.29 3.81
N ARG A 91 16.61 13.72 2.73
CA ARG A 91 16.70 14.28 1.38
C ARG A 91 15.72 15.44 1.16
N ASP A 92 14.52 15.33 1.72
CA ASP A 92 13.51 16.38 1.67
C ASP A 92 12.88 16.59 3.06
N ALA A 93 13.27 17.69 3.70
CA ALA A 93 12.76 18.08 5.02
C ALA A 93 11.26 18.42 5.02
N ILE A 94 10.67 18.70 3.85
CA ILE A 94 9.25 19.03 3.69
C ILE A 94 8.42 17.74 3.53
N ASN A 95 9.06 16.58 3.32
CA ASN A 95 8.36 15.32 3.12
C ASN A 95 7.53 14.91 4.36
N VAL A 96 6.21 14.88 4.20
CA VAL A 96 5.23 14.50 5.24
C VAL A 96 4.84 13.01 5.18
N SER A 97 5.57 12.20 4.42
CA SER A 97 5.36 10.76 4.35
C SER A 97 5.52 10.13 5.74
N ASN A 98 4.82 9.01 5.91
CA ASN A 98 4.83 8.27 7.17
C ASN A 98 5.18 6.79 6.89
N MET A 99 5.31 6.00 7.95
CA MET A 99 5.62 4.58 7.84
C MET A 99 4.62 3.82 6.96
N LYS A 100 3.33 4.20 7.02
CA LYS A 100 2.28 3.58 6.20
C LYS A 100 2.54 3.85 4.71
N THR A 101 3.01 5.03 4.33
CA THR A 101 3.44 5.33 2.95
C THR A 101 4.52 4.34 2.48
N ILE A 102 5.55 4.08 3.30
CA ILE A 102 6.63 3.15 2.94
C ILE A 102 6.13 1.71 2.81
N TYR A 103 5.30 1.25 3.74
CA TYR A 103 4.71 -0.09 3.65
C TYR A 103 3.81 -0.23 2.41
N ASN A 104 3.02 0.79 2.10
CA ASN A 104 2.18 0.81 0.91
C ASN A 104 3.00 0.77 -0.37
N ALA A 105 4.11 1.53 -0.43
CA ALA A 105 5.04 1.51 -1.56
C ALA A 105 5.61 0.10 -1.78
N ARG A 106 6.02 -0.58 -0.70
CA ARG A 106 6.51 -1.97 -0.75
C ARG A 106 5.45 -2.94 -1.25
N ILE A 107 4.25 -2.87 -0.69
CA ILE A 107 3.15 -3.75 -1.10
C ILE A 107 2.84 -3.52 -2.57
N ARG A 108 2.74 -2.27 -3.02
CA ARG A 108 2.49 -1.92 -4.42
C ARG A 108 3.58 -2.46 -5.33
N ASN A 109 4.86 -2.32 -4.96
CA ASN A 109 5.97 -2.88 -5.73
C ASN A 109 5.89 -4.40 -5.81
N ARG A 110 5.66 -5.07 -4.67
CA ARG A 110 5.51 -6.53 -4.62
C ARG A 110 4.35 -7.01 -5.48
N THR A 111 3.20 -6.35 -5.44
CA THR A 111 2.04 -6.70 -6.26
C THR A 111 2.34 -6.57 -7.76
N LYS A 112 3.08 -5.52 -8.16
CA LYS A 112 3.57 -5.37 -9.53
C LYS A 112 4.52 -6.49 -9.92
N GLU A 113 5.51 -6.79 -9.09
CA GLU A 113 6.49 -7.85 -9.34
C GLU A 113 5.86 -9.25 -9.41
N PHE A 114 4.85 -9.51 -8.59
CA PHE A 114 4.17 -10.80 -8.54
C PHE A 114 3.16 -10.96 -9.67
N ALA A 115 2.81 -9.89 -10.40
CA ALA A 115 1.87 -9.91 -11.52
C ALA A 115 0.56 -10.68 -11.20
N GLY A 116 0.03 -10.50 -9.98
CA GLY A 116 -1.17 -11.18 -9.50
C GLY A 116 -0.98 -12.59 -8.93
N ARG A 117 0.24 -13.14 -8.94
CA ARG A 117 0.57 -14.45 -8.36
C ARG A 117 0.59 -14.41 -6.84
N THR A 118 0.25 -15.53 -6.22
CA THR A 118 0.46 -15.74 -4.78
C THR A 118 1.95 -15.96 -4.47
N GLN A 119 2.30 -15.93 -3.17
CA GLN A 119 3.66 -16.22 -2.74
C GLN A 119 4.16 -17.60 -3.18
N MET A 120 3.30 -18.62 -3.07
CA MET A 120 3.64 -19.98 -3.48
C MET A 120 3.79 -20.10 -4.99
N GLN A 121 2.90 -19.46 -5.76
CA GLN A 121 3.01 -19.45 -7.21
C GLN A 121 4.30 -18.75 -7.66
N GLN A 122 4.65 -17.60 -7.08
CA GLN A 122 5.89 -16.90 -7.40
C GLN A 122 7.12 -17.73 -7.05
N LEU A 123 7.11 -18.44 -5.91
CA LEU A 123 8.17 -19.36 -5.51
C LEU A 123 8.33 -20.50 -6.53
N LEU A 124 7.23 -21.19 -6.86
CA LEU A 124 7.25 -22.30 -7.82
C LEU A 124 7.71 -21.83 -9.20
N THR A 125 7.26 -20.67 -9.67
CA THR A 125 7.74 -20.06 -10.92
C THR A 125 9.24 -19.85 -10.87
N LYS A 126 9.79 -19.29 -9.78
CA LYS A 126 11.23 -19.06 -9.64
C LYS A 126 12.03 -20.37 -9.56
N LEU A 127 11.53 -21.36 -8.84
CA LEU A 127 12.17 -22.67 -8.76
C LEU A 127 12.19 -23.35 -10.14
N SER A 128 11.10 -23.26 -10.90
CA SER A 128 11.03 -23.77 -12.27
C SER A 128 11.98 -23.01 -13.21
N GLU A 129 12.03 -21.68 -13.16
CA GLU A 129 12.91 -20.84 -13.98
C GLU A 129 14.40 -21.15 -13.76
N HIS A 130 14.76 -21.57 -12.55
CA HIS A 130 16.13 -21.90 -12.16
C HIS A 130 16.42 -23.41 -12.12
N ASN A 131 15.54 -24.24 -12.69
CA ASN A 131 15.70 -25.70 -12.78
C ASN A 131 15.90 -26.40 -11.42
N TYR A 132 15.24 -25.91 -10.37
CA TYR A 132 15.22 -26.54 -9.05
C TYR A 132 14.06 -27.54 -8.87
N ILE A 133 13.19 -27.71 -9.87
CA ILE A 133 12.06 -28.65 -9.81
C ILE A 133 12.39 -29.87 -10.68
N GLU A 134 12.54 -31.02 -10.03
CA GLU A 134 12.72 -32.31 -10.68
C GLU A 134 11.43 -33.14 -10.55
N TRP A 135 11.10 -33.90 -11.60
CA TRP A 135 9.93 -34.78 -11.60
C TRP A 135 10.36 -36.25 -11.56
N HIS A 136 9.92 -36.98 -10.53
CA HIS A 136 10.14 -38.41 -10.41
C HIS A 136 8.80 -39.16 -10.50
N ARG A 137 8.76 -40.22 -11.30
CA ARG A 137 7.69 -41.22 -11.28
C ARG A 137 8.21 -42.49 -10.65
N THR A 138 7.68 -42.86 -9.49
CA THR A 138 7.96 -44.15 -8.84
C THR A 138 6.87 -45.15 -9.22
N SER A 139 7.29 -46.24 -9.85
CA SER A 139 6.51 -47.46 -9.97
C SER A 139 7.31 -48.50 -9.20
N SER A 140 6.86 -48.84 -7.99
CA SER A 140 7.45 -49.88 -7.12
C SER A 140 8.96 -49.72 -6.85
N ASP A 141 9.32 -48.80 -5.93
CA ASP A 141 10.67 -48.53 -5.37
C ASP A 141 11.83 -48.32 -6.36
N ILE A 142 11.54 -48.30 -7.66
CA ILE A 142 12.51 -48.04 -8.73
C ILE A 142 12.14 -46.70 -9.38
N VAL A 143 13.07 -45.74 -9.30
CA VAL A 143 12.96 -44.48 -10.04
C VAL A 143 13.22 -44.80 -11.51
N THR A 144 12.18 -44.71 -12.34
CA THR A 144 12.27 -45.13 -13.74
C THR A 144 12.64 -44.01 -14.69
N ASN A 145 12.45 -42.73 -14.31
CA ASN A 145 12.79 -41.58 -15.13
C ASN A 145 13.12 -40.35 -14.27
N LEU A 146 14.14 -39.57 -14.68
CA LEU A 146 14.46 -38.22 -14.19
C LEU A 146 14.16 -37.25 -15.35
N PHE A 147 13.37 -36.21 -15.09
CA PHE A 147 13.07 -35.13 -16.03
C PHE A 147 13.26 -33.77 -15.38
#